data_AF-A0A518SDU4-F1
#
_entry.id   AF-A0A518SDU4-F1
#
_cell.length_a   1.000
_cell.length_b   1.000
_cell.length_c   1.000
_cell.angle_alpha   90.00
_cell.angle_beta   90.00
_cell.angle_gamma   90.00
#
_symmetry.space_group_name_H-M   'P 1'
#
loop_
_entity.id
_entity.type
_entity.pdbx_description
1 polymer ?
#
loop_
_entity_poly.entity_id
_entity_poly.type
_entity_poly.pdbx_seq_one_letter_code
_entity_poly.pdbx_strand_id
1 'polypeptide(L)'
;MNLDDHAEDLASDLGVDKQEVKEGLENLVEYSVPIEEAKQSLRRKYGDGGGNTGPSAADIADIDTDSGSVTVTAVVLTVGTRSIRYQGDDHTILEGELADESGKISYTAWEEFDLEPGKTVTIGNASVREYEGRPELNFGESSTVGAADDALDVPYEVGGDRDLAELRAGDRGRNVEVQVVEVETRTIDGRDGETEILSGVVGDESARLPFTDWNPHAELREGASVRIEDVYVREFRGVPSVNVSEFSTVTELSDPIELGGPARMEIRDAVGRGGAYDVELQGNVLEVRDGSGLIQRCPECGRVTQKGQCRQHGEVDGEDDLRVKAILDDGTATVTAILGSDLTEQVYGGGIEDAREQARDAMDQEVVADTIRAELVGGEYVVRGHLSVDEYGANLEATAFRPADDDPAARAAAFLAEVDA
;
A
#
# COMPACT_ATOMS: atom_id res chain seq x y z
N MET A 1 -10.65 -25.54 -41.90
CA MET A 1 -9.48 -26.15 -42.56
C MET A 1 -9.13 -27.41 -41.78
N ASN A 2 -8.66 -28.45 -42.45
CA ASN A 2 -8.18 -29.66 -41.79
C ASN A 2 -6.72 -29.45 -41.34
N LEU A 3 -6.24 -30.23 -40.38
CA LEU A 3 -4.85 -30.21 -39.88
C LEU A 3 -3.82 -30.35 -41.02
N ASP A 4 -4.17 -31.11 -42.06
CA ASP A 4 -3.33 -31.31 -43.24
C ASP A 4 -3.17 -30.03 -44.09
N ASP A 5 -4.23 -29.23 -44.18
CA ASP A 5 -4.21 -27.94 -44.90
C ASP A 5 -3.32 -26.94 -44.13
N HIS A 6 -3.45 -26.91 -42.80
CA HIS A 6 -2.62 -26.07 -41.94
C HIS A 6 -1.14 -26.45 -41.96
N ALA A 7 -0.82 -27.74 -42.05
CA ALA A 7 0.55 -28.20 -42.17
C ALA A 7 1.16 -27.85 -43.54
N GLU A 8 0.38 -27.93 -44.62
CA GLU A 8 0.84 -27.58 -45.97
C GLU A 8 1.14 -26.09 -46.14
N ASP A 9 0.23 -25.24 -45.65
CA ASP A 9 0.42 -23.78 -45.65
C ASP A 9 1.67 -23.40 -44.86
N LEU A 10 1.84 -23.98 -43.66
CA LEU A 10 2.93 -23.64 -42.76
C LEU A 10 4.29 -24.18 -43.25
N ALA A 11 4.32 -25.39 -43.80
CA ALA A 11 5.53 -25.97 -44.37
C ALA A 11 6.01 -25.20 -45.61
N SER A 12 5.07 -24.75 -46.44
CA SER A 12 5.36 -23.93 -47.63
C SER A 12 5.92 -22.56 -47.25
N ASP A 13 5.38 -21.94 -46.20
CA ASP A 13 5.84 -20.64 -45.67
C ASP A 13 7.25 -20.71 -45.04
N LEU A 14 7.57 -21.82 -44.38
CA LEU A 14 8.82 -21.99 -43.62
C LEU A 14 9.92 -22.72 -44.41
N GLY A 15 9.60 -23.31 -45.57
CA GLY A 15 10.55 -24.06 -46.39
C GLY A 15 11.00 -25.39 -45.75
N VAL A 16 10.17 -25.98 -44.88
CA VAL A 16 10.44 -27.23 -44.16
C VAL A 16 9.54 -28.37 -44.65
N ASP A 17 9.81 -29.59 -44.20
CA ASP A 17 9.04 -30.77 -44.63
C ASP A 17 7.60 -30.77 -44.05
N LYS A 18 6.61 -31.02 -44.92
CA LYS A 18 5.18 -31.04 -44.54
C LYS A 18 4.87 -32.10 -43.47
N GLN A 19 5.53 -33.25 -43.54
CA GLN A 19 5.28 -34.35 -42.60
C GLN A 19 5.82 -34.01 -41.21
N GLU A 20 6.99 -33.38 -41.12
CA GLU A 20 7.56 -32.89 -39.84
C GLU A 20 6.71 -31.78 -39.20
N VAL A 21 6.16 -30.88 -40.00
CA VAL A 21 5.24 -29.83 -39.51
C VAL A 21 3.92 -30.43 -39.04
N LYS A 22 3.39 -31.41 -39.79
CA LYS A 22 2.14 -32.09 -39.45
C LYS A 22 2.24 -32.84 -38.13
N GLU A 23 3.29 -33.64 -37.93
CA GLU A 23 3.53 -34.36 -36.68
C GLU A 23 3.67 -33.39 -35.49
N GLY A 24 4.33 -32.24 -35.72
CA GLY A 24 4.42 -31.17 -34.71
C GLY A 24 3.07 -30.53 -34.35
N LEU A 25 2.22 -30.27 -35.35
CA LEU A 25 0.87 -29.73 -35.12
C LEU A 25 -0.03 -30.76 -34.43
N GLU A 26 0.04 -32.03 -34.85
CA GLU A 26 -0.72 -33.12 -34.24
C GLU A 26 -0.36 -33.30 -32.75
N ASN A 27 0.93 -33.27 -32.42
CA ASN A 27 1.40 -33.35 -31.04
C ASN A 27 0.87 -32.17 -30.19
N LEU A 28 1.00 -30.94 -30.67
CA LEU A 28 0.58 -29.75 -29.93
C LEU A 28 -0.95 -29.71 -29.73
N VAL A 29 -1.72 -30.11 -30.74
CA VAL A 29 -3.19 -30.21 -30.63
C VAL A 29 -3.61 -31.35 -29.70
N GLU A 30 -2.84 -32.44 -29.61
CA GLU A 30 -3.06 -33.53 -28.64
C GLU A 30 -2.91 -33.03 -27.18
N TYR A 31 -2.01 -32.07 -26.94
CA TYR A 31 -1.88 -31.34 -25.67
C TYR A 31 -2.85 -30.15 -25.54
N SER A 32 -3.92 -30.12 -26.34
CA SER A 32 -4.97 -29.09 -26.32
C SER A 32 -4.49 -27.67 -26.65
N VAL A 33 -3.35 -27.51 -27.31
CA VAL A 33 -2.87 -26.21 -27.78
C VAL A 33 -3.73 -25.75 -28.97
N PRO A 34 -4.27 -24.52 -28.96
CA PRO A 34 -5.03 -23.96 -30.08
C PRO A 34 -4.22 -23.96 -31.39
N ILE A 35 -4.87 -24.21 -32.53
CA ILE A 35 -4.17 -24.43 -33.82
C ILE A 35 -3.33 -23.24 -34.27
N GLU A 36 -3.73 -22.00 -33.96
CA GLU A 36 -2.97 -20.80 -34.29
C GLU A 36 -1.69 -20.67 -33.45
N GLU A 37 -1.74 -21.10 -32.20
CA GLU A 37 -0.58 -21.11 -31.30
C GLU A 37 0.37 -22.26 -31.62
N ALA A 38 -0.18 -23.43 -31.99
CA ALA A 38 0.60 -24.54 -32.51
C ALA A 38 1.39 -24.13 -33.78
N LYS A 39 0.76 -23.40 -34.70
CA LYS A 39 1.43 -22.83 -35.87
C LYS A 39 2.54 -21.85 -35.48
N GLN A 40 2.28 -20.93 -34.55
CA GLN A 40 3.30 -19.98 -34.10
C GLN A 40 4.49 -20.67 -33.43
N SER A 41 4.23 -21.71 -32.63
CA SER A 41 5.27 -22.52 -31.98
C SER A 41 6.20 -23.18 -33.02
N LEU A 42 5.63 -23.74 -34.09
CA LEU A 42 6.43 -24.31 -35.18
C LEU A 42 7.13 -23.25 -36.05
N ARG A 43 6.52 -22.07 -36.25
CA ARG A 43 7.20 -20.92 -36.90
C ARG A 43 8.43 -20.48 -36.11
N ARG A 44 8.36 -20.49 -34.77
CA ARG A 44 9.50 -20.21 -33.89
C ARG A 44 10.56 -21.31 -33.96
N LYS A 45 10.15 -22.57 -34.01
CA LYS A 45 11.06 -23.73 -34.09
C LYS A 45 11.86 -23.77 -35.40
N TYR A 46 11.23 -23.42 -36.52
CA TYR A 46 11.80 -23.60 -37.86
C TYR A 46 12.15 -22.28 -38.59
N GLY A 47 11.79 -21.13 -38.03
CA GLY A 47 12.11 -19.81 -38.59
C GLY A 47 13.59 -19.47 -38.41
N ASP A 48 14.28 -19.26 -39.54
CA ASP A 48 15.68 -18.82 -39.57
C ASP A 48 15.79 -17.35 -39.13
N GLY A 49 16.04 -17.13 -37.84
CA GLY A 49 16.31 -15.79 -37.29
C GLY A 49 15.92 -15.56 -35.84
N GLY A 50 16.60 -16.22 -34.89
CA GLY A 50 16.77 -15.73 -33.53
C GLY A 50 15.97 -16.44 -32.43
N GLY A 51 16.69 -17.18 -31.59
CA GLY A 51 16.33 -17.43 -30.19
C GLY A 51 15.14 -18.36 -29.94
N ASN A 52 15.34 -19.36 -29.10
CA ASN A 52 14.26 -20.14 -28.49
C ASN A 52 13.42 -19.21 -27.60
N THR A 53 12.36 -18.61 -28.14
CA THR A 53 11.48 -17.66 -27.43
C THR A 53 10.07 -18.23 -27.28
N GLY A 54 9.96 -19.42 -26.67
CA GLY A 54 8.79 -19.69 -25.82
C GLY A 54 8.97 -18.94 -24.50
N PRO A 55 7.90 -18.60 -23.75
CA PRO A 55 8.08 -18.03 -22.42
C PRO A 55 8.91 -19.01 -21.60
N SER A 56 10.11 -18.59 -21.17
CA SER A 56 10.96 -19.43 -20.35
C SER A 56 10.29 -19.62 -18.99
N ALA A 57 10.38 -20.84 -18.46
CA ALA A 57 10.10 -21.05 -17.04
C ALA A 57 11.02 -20.12 -16.23
N ALA A 58 10.47 -19.40 -15.27
CA ALA A 58 11.19 -18.46 -14.43
C ALA A 58 10.79 -18.67 -12.96
N ASP A 59 11.79 -18.58 -12.09
CA ASP A 59 11.57 -18.43 -10.65
C ASP A 59 11.10 -17.00 -10.39
N ILE A 60 10.19 -16.80 -9.45
CA ILE A 60 9.59 -15.49 -9.17
C ILE A 60 10.64 -14.43 -8.83
N ALA A 61 11.69 -14.79 -8.08
CA ALA A 61 12.74 -13.86 -7.68
C ALA A 61 13.59 -13.33 -8.85
N ASP A 62 13.59 -14.02 -9.99
CA ASP A 62 14.34 -13.63 -11.19
C ASP A 62 13.53 -12.71 -12.12
N ILE A 63 12.25 -12.44 -11.78
CA ILE A 63 11.37 -11.59 -12.59
C ILE A 63 11.56 -10.12 -12.21
N ASP A 64 11.92 -9.31 -13.20
CA ASP A 64 12.10 -7.86 -13.07
C ASP A 64 11.22 -7.08 -14.06
N THR A 65 11.24 -5.75 -14.01
CA THR A 65 10.44 -4.88 -14.87
C THR A 65 10.82 -4.94 -16.36
N ASP A 66 12.02 -5.45 -16.68
CA ASP A 66 12.53 -5.59 -18.04
C ASP A 66 12.24 -6.98 -18.63
N SER A 67 11.69 -7.88 -17.81
CA SER A 67 11.35 -9.24 -18.18
C SER A 67 10.25 -9.29 -19.25
N GLY A 68 10.40 -10.20 -20.21
CA GLY A 68 9.36 -10.48 -21.21
C GLY A 68 8.24 -11.35 -20.66
N SER A 69 7.48 -12.01 -21.54
CA SER A 69 6.53 -13.03 -21.09
C SER A 69 7.24 -14.23 -20.48
N VAL A 70 6.75 -14.71 -19.34
CA VAL A 70 7.31 -15.82 -18.56
C VAL A 70 6.30 -16.96 -18.36
N THR A 71 6.79 -18.13 -18.01
CA THR A 71 5.98 -19.21 -17.44
C THR A 71 6.37 -19.38 -15.98
N VAL A 72 5.42 -19.36 -15.06
CA VAL A 72 5.67 -19.53 -13.62
C VAL A 72 4.87 -20.69 -13.06
N THR A 73 5.41 -21.41 -12.09
CA THR A 73 4.66 -22.37 -11.27
C THR A 73 4.70 -21.90 -9.83
N ALA A 74 3.54 -21.60 -9.26
CA ALA A 74 3.44 -20.89 -8.00
C ALA A 74 2.19 -21.29 -7.21
N VAL A 75 2.23 -21.13 -5.89
CA VAL A 75 1.07 -21.18 -4.99
C VAL A 75 0.32 -19.85 -5.08
N VAL A 76 -0.99 -19.92 -5.26
CA VAL A 76 -1.88 -18.75 -5.14
C VAL A 76 -1.97 -18.36 -3.66
N LEU A 77 -1.53 -17.16 -3.28
CA LEU A 77 -1.60 -16.71 -1.90
C LEU A 77 -2.92 -15.99 -1.61
N THR A 78 -3.32 -15.07 -2.48
CA THR A 78 -4.59 -14.33 -2.37
C THR A 78 -5.28 -14.25 -3.72
N VAL A 79 -6.61 -14.07 -3.67
CA VAL A 79 -7.45 -13.78 -4.82
C VAL A 79 -8.42 -12.70 -4.39
N GLY A 80 -8.35 -11.54 -5.03
CA GLY A 80 -9.30 -10.46 -4.88
C GLY A 80 -9.88 -10.04 -6.22
N THR A 81 -10.99 -9.31 -6.17
CA THR A 81 -11.76 -8.90 -7.35
C THR A 81 -11.89 -7.40 -7.40
N ARG A 82 -11.74 -6.83 -8.60
CA ARG A 82 -11.99 -5.41 -8.81
C ARG A 82 -12.54 -5.13 -10.20
N SER A 83 -13.26 -4.03 -10.29
CA SER A 83 -13.64 -3.42 -11.55
C SER A 83 -12.57 -2.42 -11.97
N ILE A 84 -12.14 -2.52 -13.22
CA ILE A 84 -11.26 -1.54 -13.86
C ILE A 84 -11.90 -1.01 -15.12
N ARG A 85 -11.80 0.30 -15.31
CA ARG A 85 -12.27 0.91 -16.54
C ARG A 85 -11.18 0.96 -17.57
N TYR A 86 -11.38 0.24 -18.67
CA TYR A 86 -10.43 0.15 -19.77
C TYR A 86 -11.13 0.48 -21.08
N GLN A 87 -10.59 1.43 -21.85
CA GLN A 87 -11.16 1.90 -23.12
C GLN A 87 -12.62 2.39 -23.08
N GLY A 88 -13.17 2.66 -21.90
CA GLY A 88 -14.53 3.19 -21.71
C GLY A 88 -15.51 2.17 -21.12
N ASP A 89 -15.16 0.89 -21.18
CA ASP A 89 -15.92 -0.23 -20.62
C ASP A 89 -15.33 -0.66 -19.27
N ASP A 90 -16.20 -1.18 -18.40
CA ASP A 90 -15.81 -1.74 -17.11
C ASP A 90 -15.49 -3.23 -17.27
N HIS A 91 -14.31 -3.63 -16.83
CA HIS A 91 -13.83 -5.00 -16.84
C HIS A 91 -13.64 -5.47 -15.41
N THR A 92 -14.25 -6.60 -15.07
CA THR A 92 -13.95 -7.31 -13.82
C THR A 92 -12.66 -8.11 -14.02
N ILE A 93 -11.71 -7.90 -13.13
CA ILE A 93 -10.42 -8.62 -13.11
C ILE A 93 -10.21 -9.29 -11.76
N LEU A 94 -9.38 -10.32 -11.75
CA LEU A 94 -8.82 -10.89 -10.52
C LEU A 94 -7.43 -10.33 -10.27
N GLU A 95 -7.07 -10.14 -9.02
CA GLU A 95 -5.75 -9.71 -8.61
C GLU A 95 -5.34 -10.36 -7.30
N GLY A 96 -4.04 -10.43 -7.02
CA GLY A 96 -3.56 -11.06 -5.79
C GLY A 96 -2.06 -11.24 -5.78
N GLU A 97 -1.58 -12.13 -4.92
CA GLU A 97 -0.19 -12.53 -4.83
C GLU A 97 -0.01 -14.02 -5.18
N LEU A 98 1.07 -14.32 -5.88
CA LEU A 98 1.58 -15.67 -6.12
C LEU A 98 2.93 -15.82 -5.40
N ALA A 99 3.28 -17.05 -5.05
CA ALA A 99 4.59 -17.34 -4.50
C ALA A 99 5.14 -18.71 -4.89
N ASP A 100 6.46 -18.80 -4.93
CA ASP A 100 7.23 -20.04 -5.05
C ASP A 100 8.30 -20.06 -3.95
N GLU A 101 9.23 -21.01 -4.02
CA GLU A 101 10.33 -21.11 -3.04
C GLU A 101 11.29 -19.89 -3.09
N SER A 102 11.30 -19.14 -4.19
CA SER A 102 12.21 -18.03 -4.43
C SER A 102 11.65 -16.69 -3.95
N GLY A 103 10.33 -16.47 -4.02
CA GLY A 103 9.74 -15.17 -3.70
C GLY A 103 8.23 -15.07 -3.87
N LYS A 104 7.74 -13.83 -3.76
CA LYS A 104 6.34 -13.44 -4.02
C LYS A 104 6.27 -12.44 -5.18
N ILE A 105 5.20 -12.49 -5.95
CA ILE A 105 4.90 -11.50 -6.99
C ILE A 105 3.40 -11.22 -7.06
N SER A 106 3.05 -9.95 -7.27
CA SER A 106 1.67 -9.54 -7.52
C SER A 106 1.23 -9.97 -8.92
N TYR A 107 -0.07 -10.17 -9.10
CA TYR A 107 -0.63 -10.43 -10.41
C TYR A 107 -1.95 -9.70 -10.68
N THR A 108 -2.25 -9.56 -11.97
CA THR A 108 -3.53 -9.14 -12.53
C THR A 108 -3.95 -10.16 -13.59
N ALA A 109 -5.11 -10.79 -13.39
CA ALA A 109 -5.74 -11.67 -14.35
C ALA A 109 -6.92 -10.96 -15.04
N TRP A 110 -6.82 -10.83 -16.36
CA TRP A 110 -7.75 -10.05 -17.18
C TRP A 110 -9.01 -10.83 -17.60
N GLU A 111 -9.03 -12.13 -17.31
CA GLU A 111 -10.12 -13.07 -17.60
C GLU A 111 -10.44 -13.87 -16.33
N GLU A 112 -11.57 -14.56 -16.32
CA GLU A 112 -11.92 -15.48 -15.23
C GLU A 112 -11.06 -16.75 -15.30
N PHE A 113 -10.31 -17.02 -14.24
CA PHE A 113 -9.54 -18.25 -14.05
C PHE A 113 -9.94 -18.91 -12.72
N ASP A 114 -9.85 -20.24 -12.64
CA ASP A 114 -10.03 -21.00 -11.39
C ASP A 114 -8.79 -20.86 -10.50
N LEU A 115 -8.67 -19.70 -9.86
CA LEU A 115 -7.64 -19.40 -8.86
C LEU A 115 -8.28 -19.53 -7.47
N GLU A 116 -7.68 -20.36 -6.62
CA GLU A 116 -8.08 -20.47 -5.21
C GLU A 116 -6.82 -20.40 -4.33
N PRO A 117 -6.84 -19.63 -3.23
CA PRO A 117 -5.73 -19.61 -2.28
C PRO A 117 -5.29 -21.02 -1.86
N GLY A 118 -4.00 -21.29 -1.95
CA GLY A 118 -3.37 -22.55 -1.58
C GLY A 118 -3.21 -23.56 -2.72
N LYS A 119 -3.86 -23.35 -3.88
CA LYS A 119 -3.61 -24.18 -5.07
C LYS A 119 -2.27 -23.80 -5.70
N THR A 120 -1.51 -24.80 -6.13
CA THR A 120 -0.34 -24.62 -7.01
C THR A 120 -0.80 -24.62 -8.47
N VAL A 121 -0.47 -23.55 -9.19
CA VAL A 121 -0.84 -23.35 -10.60
C VAL A 121 0.40 -23.10 -11.44
N THR A 122 0.38 -23.59 -12.68
CA THR A 122 1.32 -23.20 -13.73
C THR A 122 0.65 -22.19 -14.65
N ILE A 123 1.24 -21.01 -14.74
CA ILE A 123 0.77 -19.90 -15.58
C ILE A 123 1.75 -19.72 -16.73
N GLY A 124 1.35 -20.12 -17.93
CA GLY A 124 2.13 -19.97 -19.14
C GLY A 124 1.84 -18.67 -19.87
N ASN A 125 2.89 -18.04 -20.39
CA ASN A 125 2.81 -16.78 -21.16
C ASN A 125 2.16 -15.64 -20.37
N ALA A 126 2.54 -15.47 -19.10
CA ALA A 126 2.22 -14.28 -18.32
C ALA A 126 3.15 -13.13 -18.74
N SER A 127 2.59 -12.00 -19.14
CA SER A 127 3.38 -10.79 -19.42
C SER A 127 3.80 -10.11 -18.12
N VAL A 128 5.00 -9.53 -18.08
CA VAL A 128 5.44 -8.74 -16.93
C VAL A 128 5.21 -7.25 -17.23
N ARG A 129 4.65 -6.53 -16.26
CA ARG A 129 4.45 -5.08 -16.33
C ARG A 129 4.98 -4.42 -15.07
N GLU A 130 5.42 -3.17 -15.19
CA GLU A 130 5.74 -2.35 -14.02
C GLU A 130 4.45 -1.74 -13.44
N TYR A 131 4.21 -1.97 -12.16
CA TYR A 131 3.16 -1.34 -11.38
C TYR A 131 3.75 -0.78 -10.09
N GLU A 132 3.61 0.53 -9.87
CA GLU A 132 4.17 1.23 -8.70
C GLU A 132 5.67 0.93 -8.47
N GLY A 133 6.44 0.83 -9.56
CA GLY A 133 7.88 0.56 -9.53
C GLY A 133 8.26 -0.90 -9.27
N ARG A 134 7.29 -1.84 -9.28
CA ARG A 134 7.52 -3.27 -9.05
C ARG A 134 7.04 -4.12 -10.24
N PRO A 135 7.67 -5.27 -10.52
CA PRO A 135 7.16 -6.20 -11.52
C PRO A 135 5.84 -6.84 -11.06
N GLU A 136 4.88 -6.93 -11.98
CA GLU A 136 3.57 -7.55 -11.79
C GLU A 136 3.25 -8.48 -12.97
N LEU A 137 2.81 -9.70 -12.66
CA LEU A 137 2.37 -10.65 -13.67
C LEU A 137 0.99 -10.29 -14.21
N ASN A 138 0.85 -10.27 -15.53
CA ASN A 138 -0.38 -9.92 -16.22
C ASN A 138 -0.71 -11.04 -17.21
N PHE A 139 -1.85 -11.70 -17.02
CA PHE A 139 -2.27 -12.84 -17.86
C PHE A 139 -3.76 -12.77 -18.22
N GLY A 140 -4.15 -13.35 -19.36
CA GLY A 140 -5.49 -13.23 -19.94
C GLY A 140 -5.67 -14.18 -21.13
N GLU A 141 -6.38 -13.76 -22.18
CA GLU A 141 -6.74 -14.60 -23.34
C GLU A 141 -5.58 -15.37 -24.00
N SER A 142 -4.36 -14.82 -23.97
CA SER A 142 -3.17 -15.43 -24.58
C SER A 142 -2.31 -16.23 -23.59
N SER A 143 -2.79 -16.41 -22.37
CA SER A 143 -2.11 -17.13 -21.30
C SER A 143 -2.80 -18.46 -21.01
N THR A 144 -2.05 -19.39 -20.44
CA THR A 144 -2.60 -20.67 -19.96
C THR A 144 -2.49 -20.71 -18.45
N VAL A 145 -3.55 -21.16 -17.78
CA VAL A 145 -3.54 -21.39 -16.33
C VAL A 145 -4.02 -22.81 -16.11
N GLY A 146 -3.20 -23.63 -15.49
CA GLY A 146 -3.51 -25.02 -15.17
C GLY A 146 -3.02 -25.41 -13.78
N ALA A 147 -3.67 -26.40 -13.17
CA ALA A 147 -3.15 -26.99 -11.94
C ALA A 147 -1.78 -27.62 -12.21
N ALA A 148 -0.83 -27.40 -11.31
CA ALA A 148 0.45 -28.11 -11.37
C ALA A 148 0.29 -29.56 -10.90
N ASP A 149 1.12 -30.45 -11.46
CA ASP A 149 1.14 -31.87 -11.07
C ASP A 149 1.67 -32.06 -9.63
N ASP A 150 2.66 -31.26 -9.25
CA ASP A 150 3.29 -31.28 -7.93
C ASP A 150 2.87 -30.03 -7.14
N ALA A 151 2.48 -30.23 -5.88
CA ALA A 151 2.21 -29.14 -4.96
C ALA A 151 3.53 -28.51 -4.49
N LEU A 152 3.59 -27.18 -4.49
CA LEU A 152 4.69 -26.42 -3.91
C LEU A 152 4.40 -26.11 -2.43
N ASP A 153 5.43 -26.20 -1.60
CA ASP A 153 5.41 -25.72 -0.22
C ASP A 153 6.14 -24.38 -0.16
N VAL A 154 5.48 -23.35 0.36
CA VAL A 154 6.02 -21.97 0.38
C VAL A 154 6.00 -21.41 1.79
N PRO A 155 7.00 -20.61 2.20
CA PRO A 155 7.09 -20.09 3.57
C PRO A 155 6.17 -18.89 3.81
N TYR A 156 5.11 -18.73 3.01
CA TYR A 156 4.21 -17.58 3.03
C TYR A 156 2.82 -17.98 3.45
N GLU A 157 2.16 -17.10 4.18
CA GLU A 157 0.80 -17.33 4.63
C GLU A 157 -0.20 -17.24 3.47
N VAL A 158 -0.98 -18.31 3.31
CA VAL A 158 -2.03 -18.45 2.29
C VAL A 158 -3.35 -17.95 2.84
N GLY A 159 -4.09 -17.21 2.02
CA GLY A 159 -5.40 -16.65 2.36
C GLY A 159 -5.36 -15.14 2.58
N GLY A 160 -6.55 -14.54 2.67
CA GLY A 160 -6.72 -13.10 2.79
C GLY A 160 -6.64 -12.58 4.23
N ASP A 161 -6.88 -13.43 5.23
CA ASP A 161 -7.07 -13.03 6.64
C ASP A 161 -5.82 -12.36 7.21
N ARG A 162 -5.91 -11.09 7.62
CA ARG A 162 -4.79 -10.34 8.19
C ARG A 162 -5.26 -9.43 9.32
N ASP A 163 -4.36 -9.21 10.27
CA ASP A 163 -4.51 -8.13 11.23
C ASP A 163 -4.24 -6.78 10.54
N LEU A 164 -4.89 -5.71 10.99
CA LEU A 164 -4.72 -4.37 10.42
C LEU A 164 -3.26 -3.89 10.46
N ALA A 165 -2.49 -4.28 11.49
CA ALA A 165 -1.07 -3.96 11.59
C ALA A 165 -0.22 -4.61 10.49
N GLU A 166 -0.69 -5.65 9.83
CA GLU A 166 0.05 -6.35 8.77
C GLU A 166 -0.19 -5.78 7.39
N LEU A 167 -1.28 -5.02 7.22
CA LEU A 167 -1.68 -4.45 5.94
C LEU A 167 -0.70 -3.37 5.44
N ARG A 168 -0.45 -3.37 4.14
CA ARG A 168 0.40 -2.42 3.41
C ARG A 168 -0.33 -1.91 2.19
N ALA A 169 -0.03 -0.68 1.78
CA ALA A 169 -0.51 -0.17 0.50
C ALA A 169 -0.10 -1.12 -0.64
N GLY A 170 -1.06 -1.46 -1.50
CA GLY A 170 -0.89 -2.43 -2.58
C GLY A 170 -1.37 -3.84 -2.24
N ASP A 171 -1.70 -4.15 -0.98
CA ASP A 171 -2.34 -5.42 -0.62
C ASP A 171 -3.72 -5.57 -1.27
N ARG A 172 -4.02 -6.78 -1.74
CA ARG A 172 -5.23 -7.12 -2.51
C ARG A 172 -5.78 -8.48 -2.09
N GLY A 173 -7.10 -8.65 -2.15
CA GLY A 173 -7.77 -9.89 -1.74
C GLY A 173 -7.54 -10.22 -0.26
N ARG A 174 -7.56 -9.19 0.59
CA ARG A 174 -7.40 -9.34 2.04
C ARG A 174 -8.75 -9.46 2.72
N ASN A 175 -8.75 -10.06 3.90
CA ASN A 175 -9.90 -10.16 4.78
C ASN A 175 -9.50 -9.63 6.16
N VAL A 176 -10.40 -8.91 6.81
CA VAL A 176 -10.15 -8.32 8.13
C VAL A 176 -11.35 -8.52 9.04
N GLU A 177 -11.10 -8.74 10.33
CA GLU A 177 -12.13 -8.73 11.37
C GLU A 177 -11.91 -7.53 12.28
N VAL A 178 -12.84 -6.57 12.23
CA VAL A 178 -12.62 -5.24 12.79
C VAL A 178 -13.87 -4.72 13.49
N GLN A 179 -13.68 -3.78 14.41
CA GLN A 179 -14.73 -2.88 14.85
C GLN A 179 -14.68 -1.57 14.05
N VAL A 180 -15.84 -1.09 13.60
CA VAL A 180 -16.00 0.25 13.02
C VAL A 180 -15.92 1.28 14.16
N VAL A 181 -14.83 2.04 14.22
CA VAL A 181 -14.56 3.03 15.26
C VAL A 181 -15.31 4.33 14.99
N GLU A 182 -15.29 4.77 13.73
CA GLU A 182 -15.94 5.99 13.26
C GLU A 182 -16.43 5.74 11.83
N VAL A 183 -17.58 6.31 11.46
CA VAL A 183 -18.09 6.26 10.09
C VAL A 183 -18.93 7.50 9.78
N GLU A 184 -18.67 8.10 8.62
CA GLU A 184 -19.46 9.19 8.05
C GLU A 184 -19.85 8.87 6.60
N THR A 185 -21.07 9.27 6.22
CA THR A 185 -21.49 9.25 4.81
C THR A 185 -21.02 10.53 4.13
N ARG A 186 -20.41 10.39 2.96
CA ARG A 186 -19.94 11.52 2.15
C ARG A 186 -20.41 11.36 0.72
N THR A 187 -20.72 12.48 0.08
CA THR A 187 -20.89 12.55 -1.37
C THR A 187 -19.63 13.16 -1.96
N ILE A 188 -19.00 12.46 -2.89
CA ILE A 188 -17.81 12.93 -3.60
C ILE A 188 -18.12 13.11 -5.09
N ASP A 189 -17.62 14.18 -5.68
CA ASP A 189 -17.67 14.39 -7.12
C ASP A 189 -16.56 13.58 -7.80
N GLY A 190 -16.95 12.47 -8.41
CA GLY A 190 -16.08 11.63 -9.21
C GLY A 190 -16.17 11.92 -10.70
N ARG A 191 -15.40 11.16 -11.48
CA ARG A 191 -15.44 11.22 -12.95
C ARG A 191 -16.82 10.89 -13.53
N ASP A 192 -17.56 10.02 -12.85
CA ASP A 192 -18.89 9.55 -13.26
C ASP A 192 -20.04 10.32 -12.57
N GLY A 193 -19.71 11.44 -11.92
CA GLY A 193 -20.65 12.28 -11.18
C GLY A 193 -20.55 12.06 -9.66
N GLU A 194 -21.59 12.48 -8.96
CA GLU A 194 -21.68 12.33 -7.50
C GLU A 194 -21.75 10.84 -7.12
N THR A 195 -20.86 10.42 -6.23
CA THR A 195 -20.83 9.08 -5.65
C THR A 195 -20.97 9.19 -4.14
N GLU A 196 -21.90 8.44 -3.56
CA GLU A 196 -22.02 8.29 -2.11
C GLU A 196 -21.04 7.22 -1.62
N ILE A 197 -20.27 7.53 -0.59
CA ILE A 197 -19.30 6.63 0.03
C ILE A 197 -19.46 6.66 1.55
N LEU A 198 -19.00 5.60 2.22
CA LEU A 198 -18.71 5.66 3.65
C LEU A 198 -17.21 5.88 3.84
N SER A 199 -16.85 6.75 4.78
CA SER A 199 -15.47 7.03 5.16
C SER A 199 -15.37 6.98 6.67
N GLY A 200 -14.27 6.46 7.20
CA GLY A 200 -14.13 6.38 8.65
C GLY A 200 -12.86 5.69 9.10
N VAL A 201 -12.91 5.09 10.28
CA VAL A 201 -11.80 4.35 10.90
C VAL A 201 -12.30 2.98 11.35
N VAL A 202 -11.56 1.95 11.02
CA VAL A 202 -11.72 0.60 11.56
C VAL A 202 -10.55 0.26 12.46
N GLY A 203 -10.76 -0.62 13.43
CA GLY A 203 -9.72 -1.07 14.34
C GLY A 203 -9.89 -2.51 14.78
N ASP A 204 -8.78 -3.14 15.13
CA ASP A 204 -8.69 -4.43 15.81
C ASP A 204 -7.72 -4.30 17.01
N GLU A 205 -7.27 -5.43 17.58
CA GLU A 205 -6.31 -5.42 18.68
C GLU A 205 -4.94 -4.86 18.24
N SER A 206 -4.60 -5.01 16.95
CA SER A 206 -3.28 -4.75 16.40
C SER A 206 -3.06 -3.29 15.99
N ALA A 207 -4.08 -2.64 15.41
CA ALA A 207 -3.98 -1.31 14.84
C ALA A 207 -5.35 -0.68 14.56
N ARG A 208 -5.31 0.58 14.13
CA ARG A 208 -6.43 1.28 13.48
C ARG A 208 -6.00 1.70 12.10
N LEU A 209 -6.92 1.67 11.14
CA LEU A 209 -6.70 2.19 9.80
C LEU A 209 -7.91 3.01 9.34
N PRO A 210 -7.69 4.06 8.54
CA PRO A 210 -8.78 4.66 7.80
C PRO A 210 -9.39 3.62 6.86
N PHE A 211 -10.70 3.75 6.60
CA PHE A 211 -11.35 2.98 5.55
C PHE A 211 -12.20 3.86 4.64
N THR A 212 -12.44 3.34 3.44
CA THR A 212 -13.40 3.90 2.49
C THR A 212 -14.22 2.76 1.90
N ASP A 213 -15.54 2.85 2.02
CA ASP A 213 -16.47 1.98 1.31
C ASP A 213 -17.04 2.71 0.10
N TRP A 214 -16.67 2.22 -1.08
CA TRP A 214 -17.07 2.77 -2.36
C TRP A 214 -18.48 2.33 -2.78
N ASN A 215 -19.06 1.33 -2.10
CA ASN A 215 -20.41 0.85 -2.29
C ASN A 215 -21.08 0.67 -0.92
N PRO A 216 -21.65 1.73 -0.32
CA PRO A 216 -22.08 1.76 1.08
C PRO A 216 -22.82 0.50 1.57
N HIS A 217 -22.17 -0.25 2.45
CA HIS A 217 -22.71 -1.41 3.16
C HIS A 217 -23.36 -0.97 4.48
N ALA A 218 -24.59 -1.43 4.75
CA ALA A 218 -25.36 -1.02 5.92
C ALA A 218 -24.80 -1.56 7.25
N GLU A 219 -24.02 -2.63 7.15
CA GLU A 219 -23.31 -3.30 8.25
C GLU A 219 -22.16 -2.43 8.82
N LEU A 220 -21.65 -1.47 8.03
CA LEU A 220 -20.56 -0.56 8.44
C LEU A 220 -21.11 0.63 9.23
N ARG A 221 -21.47 0.36 10.49
CA ARG A 221 -22.02 1.33 11.46
C ARG A 221 -21.13 1.43 12.69
N GLU A 222 -21.02 2.62 13.27
CA GLU A 222 -20.19 2.88 14.46
C GLU A 222 -20.44 1.84 15.57
N GLY A 223 -19.36 1.25 16.09
CA GLY A 223 -19.36 0.21 17.12
C GLY A 223 -19.69 -1.21 16.63
N ALA A 224 -20.05 -1.43 15.36
CA ALA A 224 -20.24 -2.78 14.83
C ALA A 224 -18.92 -3.52 14.69
N SER A 225 -18.92 -4.80 15.07
CA SER A 225 -17.87 -5.75 14.74
C SER A 225 -18.25 -6.49 13.47
N VAL A 226 -17.36 -6.49 12.48
CA VAL A 226 -17.61 -7.01 11.14
C VAL A 226 -16.41 -7.78 10.63
N ARG A 227 -16.67 -8.83 9.86
CA ARG A 227 -15.70 -9.43 8.94
C ARG A 227 -15.91 -8.81 7.57
N ILE A 228 -14.85 -8.28 6.99
CA ILE A 228 -14.85 -7.73 5.63
C ILE A 228 -13.92 -8.58 4.78
N GLU A 229 -14.45 -9.21 3.75
CA GLU A 229 -13.71 -10.06 2.82
C GLU A 229 -13.53 -9.37 1.48
N ASP A 230 -12.42 -9.67 0.80
CA ASP A 230 -12.01 -9.04 -0.46
C ASP A 230 -11.88 -7.51 -0.37
N VAL A 231 -11.11 -7.06 0.63
CA VAL A 231 -10.65 -5.66 0.70
C VAL A 231 -9.33 -5.50 -0.06
N TYR A 232 -9.12 -4.29 -0.56
CA TYR A 232 -7.84 -3.86 -1.08
C TYR A 232 -7.31 -2.67 -0.28
N VAL A 233 -6.00 -2.51 -0.23
CA VAL A 233 -5.35 -1.48 0.58
C VAL A 233 -4.68 -0.47 -0.33
N ARG A 234 -5.05 0.81 -0.16
CA ARG A 234 -4.41 1.93 -0.86
C ARG A 234 -3.77 2.88 0.12
N GLU A 235 -2.84 3.68 -0.37
CA GLU A 235 -2.37 4.83 0.40
C GLU A 235 -3.44 5.92 0.44
N PHE A 236 -3.71 6.44 1.63
CA PHE A 236 -4.48 7.66 1.84
C PHE A 236 -3.71 8.59 2.77
N ARG A 237 -3.28 9.74 2.26
CA ARG A 237 -2.49 10.73 3.02
C ARG A 237 -1.22 10.11 3.64
N GLY A 238 -0.55 9.22 2.91
CA GLY A 238 0.68 8.59 3.34
C GLY A 238 0.52 7.46 4.36
N VAL A 239 -0.70 6.97 4.61
CA VAL A 239 -0.93 5.77 5.43
C VAL A 239 -1.74 4.72 4.68
N PRO A 240 -1.60 3.42 5.01
CA PRO A 240 -2.50 2.38 4.49
C PRO A 240 -3.97 2.68 4.83
N SER A 241 -4.87 2.41 3.89
CA SER A 241 -6.31 2.59 4.02
C SER A 241 -7.04 1.38 3.46
N VAL A 242 -7.97 0.83 4.25
CA VAL A 242 -8.80 -0.31 3.87
C VAL A 242 -9.89 0.18 2.91
N ASN A 243 -9.99 -0.42 1.73
CA ASN A 243 -11.01 -0.05 0.77
C ASN A 243 -11.96 -1.22 0.53
N VAL A 244 -13.25 -0.94 0.69
CA VAL A 244 -14.37 -1.86 0.50
C VAL A 244 -15.04 -1.52 -0.83
N SER A 245 -15.38 -2.54 -1.61
CA SER A 245 -15.96 -2.38 -2.94
C SER A 245 -17.25 -3.17 -3.10
N GLU A 246 -17.87 -3.09 -4.27
CA GLU A 246 -19.03 -3.92 -4.63
C GLU A 246 -18.74 -5.44 -4.62
N PHE A 247 -17.48 -5.84 -4.68
CA PHE A 247 -17.06 -7.25 -4.61
C PHE A 247 -16.79 -7.72 -3.17
N SER A 248 -16.64 -6.76 -2.25
CA SER A 248 -16.35 -7.09 -0.85
C SER A 248 -17.60 -7.65 -0.16
N THR A 249 -17.40 -8.61 0.74
CA THR A 249 -18.49 -9.15 1.57
C THR A 249 -18.34 -8.64 2.98
N VAL A 250 -19.34 -7.92 3.50
CA VAL A 250 -19.38 -7.44 4.88
C VAL A 250 -20.36 -8.29 5.69
N THR A 251 -19.86 -8.95 6.74
CA THR A 251 -20.67 -9.78 7.64
C THR A 251 -20.55 -9.28 9.07
N GLU A 252 -21.67 -8.94 9.72
CA GLU A 252 -21.65 -8.63 11.15
C GLU A 252 -21.27 -9.85 11.99
N LEU A 253 -20.36 -9.64 12.94
CA LEU A 253 -19.91 -10.64 13.90
C LEU A 253 -20.74 -10.58 15.18
N SER A 254 -21.02 -11.74 15.76
CA SER A 254 -21.71 -11.84 17.05
C SER A 254 -20.82 -11.47 18.22
N ASP A 255 -19.55 -11.83 18.13
CA ASP A 255 -18.55 -11.58 19.16
C ASP A 255 -17.89 -10.21 18.90
N PRO A 256 -17.76 -9.36 19.93
CA PRO A 256 -17.15 -8.05 19.77
C PRO A 256 -15.64 -8.21 19.52
N ILE A 257 -15.14 -7.51 18.51
CA ILE A 257 -13.71 -7.34 18.28
C ILE A 257 -13.16 -6.35 19.32
N GLU A 258 -12.09 -6.75 20.01
CA GLU A 258 -11.39 -5.90 20.97
C GLU A 258 -10.54 -4.87 20.23
N LEU A 259 -10.66 -3.60 20.63
CA LEU A 259 -9.82 -2.53 20.09
C LEU A 259 -8.54 -2.39 20.90
N GLY A 260 -7.42 -2.42 20.20
CA GLY A 260 -6.11 -2.07 20.74
C GLY A 260 -5.97 -0.57 21.03
N GLY A 261 -4.88 -0.26 21.73
CA GLY A 261 -4.34 1.09 21.80
C GLY A 261 -3.62 1.47 20.50
N PRO A 262 -3.03 2.68 20.43
CA PRO A 262 -2.16 3.03 19.31
C PRO A 262 -1.00 2.03 19.21
N ALA A 263 -0.64 1.64 17.98
CA ALA A 263 0.45 0.70 17.78
C ALA A 263 1.77 1.35 18.19
N ARG A 264 2.44 0.77 19.18
CA ARG A 264 3.78 1.17 19.63
C ARG A 264 4.82 0.51 18.75
N MET A 265 5.75 1.30 18.21
CA MET A 265 6.81 0.78 17.35
C MET A 265 8.05 1.67 17.36
N GLU A 266 9.18 1.11 16.95
CA GLU A 266 10.37 1.88 16.64
C GLU A 266 10.12 2.77 15.41
N ILE A 267 10.79 3.92 15.36
CA ILE A 267 10.69 4.87 14.24
C ILE A 267 11.11 4.18 12.94
N ARG A 268 12.15 3.34 12.97
CA ARG A 268 12.61 2.60 11.78
C ARG A 268 11.51 1.72 11.19
N ASP A 269 10.78 1.01 12.04
CA ASP A 269 9.72 0.11 11.58
C ASP A 269 8.55 0.90 11.00
N ALA A 270 8.15 2.00 11.65
CA ALA A 270 7.11 2.89 11.15
C ALA A 270 7.47 3.47 9.77
N VAL A 271 8.72 3.92 9.60
CA VAL A 271 9.23 4.44 8.34
C VAL A 271 9.37 3.35 7.27
N GLY A 272 9.89 2.18 7.65
CA GLY A 272 10.10 1.04 6.74
C GLY A 272 8.79 0.49 6.15
N ARG A 273 7.67 0.69 6.85
CA ARG A 273 6.32 0.35 6.36
C ARG A 273 5.77 1.33 5.32
N GLY A 274 6.42 2.48 5.12
CA GLY A 274 5.96 3.54 4.21
C GLY A 274 4.90 4.47 4.81
N GLY A 275 4.59 4.32 6.10
CA GLY A 275 3.51 5.05 6.76
C GLY A 275 2.80 4.20 7.81
N ALA A 276 2.18 4.85 8.78
CA ALA A 276 1.38 4.17 9.81
C ALA A 276 0.32 5.10 10.40
N TYR A 277 -0.90 4.59 10.56
CA TYR A 277 -2.00 5.34 11.15
C TYR A 277 -2.10 5.04 12.65
N ASP A 278 -2.29 6.09 13.46
CA ASP A 278 -2.55 5.99 14.89
C ASP A 278 -1.46 5.23 15.66
N VAL A 279 -0.22 5.66 15.47
CA VAL A 279 0.97 5.08 16.10
C VAL A 279 1.45 5.92 17.28
N GLU A 280 2.08 5.28 18.25
CA GLU A 280 2.77 5.91 19.36
C GLU A 280 4.28 5.67 19.24
N LEU A 281 5.04 6.75 19.01
CA LEU A 281 6.49 6.74 18.90
C LEU A 281 7.11 7.42 20.12
N GLN A 282 8.21 6.87 20.63
CA GLN A 282 8.96 7.45 21.75
C GLN A 282 10.38 7.76 21.32
N GLY A 283 10.85 8.97 21.59
CA GLY A 283 12.20 9.37 21.24
C GLY A 283 12.62 10.71 21.82
N ASN A 284 13.87 11.07 21.61
CA ASN A 284 14.45 12.35 22.00
C ASN A 284 14.18 13.40 20.93
N VAL A 285 13.81 14.61 21.36
CA VAL A 285 13.74 15.76 20.45
C VAL A 285 15.15 16.32 20.24
N LEU A 286 15.69 16.16 19.04
CA LEU A 286 17.03 16.62 18.68
C LEU A 286 17.05 18.10 18.25
N GLU A 287 15.99 18.54 17.58
CA GLU A 287 15.93 19.85 16.95
C GLU A 287 14.48 20.34 16.84
N VAL A 288 14.25 21.64 17.02
CA VAL A 288 13.04 22.33 16.57
C VAL A 288 13.39 23.13 15.31
N ARG A 289 12.81 22.71 14.17
CA ARG A 289 13.11 23.21 12.83
C ARG A 289 12.47 24.57 12.56
N ASP A 290 13.00 25.25 11.54
CA ASP A 290 12.42 26.46 10.97
C ASP A 290 10.96 26.27 10.55
N GLY A 291 10.17 27.34 10.72
CA GLY A 291 8.72 27.29 10.54
C GLY A 291 7.99 26.63 11.71
N SER A 292 8.64 26.58 12.87
CA SER A 292 8.03 26.37 14.20
C SER A 292 7.75 27.72 14.88
N GLY A 293 6.95 27.71 15.94
CA GLY A 293 6.54 28.92 16.67
C GLY A 293 5.36 29.62 16.00
N LEU A 294 5.38 30.95 16.03
CA LEU A 294 4.38 31.79 15.39
C LEU A 294 4.62 31.84 13.88
N ILE A 295 3.68 31.30 13.11
CA ILE A 295 3.70 31.25 11.65
C ILE A 295 2.50 31.98 11.07
N GLN A 296 2.52 32.23 9.76
CA GLN A 296 1.39 32.78 9.03
C GLN A 296 0.96 31.83 7.92
N ARG A 297 -0.35 31.67 7.72
CA ARG A 297 -0.93 30.83 6.68
C ARG A 297 -1.70 31.65 5.67
N CYS A 298 -1.70 31.16 4.44
CA CYS A 298 -2.50 31.73 3.37
C CYS A 298 -3.98 31.39 3.65
N PRO A 299 -4.88 32.38 3.72
CA PRO A 299 -6.31 32.12 3.99
C PRO A 299 -6.98 31.30 2.89
N GLU A 300 -6.43 31.29 1.68
CA GLU A 300 -7.00 30.56 0.54
C GLU A 300 -6.60 29.09 0.50
N CYS A 301 -5.44 28.71 1.04
CA CYS A 301 -4.94 27.32 0.91
C CYS A 301 -4.25 26.74 2.13
N GLY A 302 -4.19 27.47 3.25
CA GLY A 302 -3.59 27.00 4.51
C GLY A 302 -2.07 26.80 4.48
N ARG A 303 -1.40 27.02 3.35
CA ARG A 303 0.07 26.91 3.25
C ARG A 303 0.75 28.07 3.98
N VAL A 304 1.89 27.78 4.60
CA VAL A 304 2.70 28.78 5.30
C VAL A 304 3.20 29.84 4.33
N THR A 305 3.01 31.11 4.70
CA THR A 305 3.45 32.28 3.94
C THR A 305 4.83 32.72 4.43
N GLN A 306 5.56 33.43 3.57
CA GLN A 306 6.82 34.06 3.95
C GLN A 306 6.77 35.53 3.57
N LYS A 307 6.90 36.42 4.57
CA LYS A 307 6.87 37.88 4.38
C LYS A 307 5.63 38.35 3.59
N GLY A 308 4.45 37.81 3.93
CA GLY A 308 3.18 38.13 3.25
C GLY A 308 3.00 37.48 1.87
N GLN A 309 3.86 36.53 1.47
CA GLN A 309 3.74 35.86 0.17
C GLN A 309 3.42 34.37 0.32
N CYS A 310 2.36 33.95 -0.36
CA CYS A 310 2.04 32.57 -0.65
C CYS A 310 2.65 32.16 -2.00
N ARG A 311 3.26 30.97 -2.08
CA ARG A 311 3.86 30.44 -3.31
C ARG A 311 2.83 30.25 -4.46
N GLN A 312 1.56 30.10 -4.12
CA GLN A 312 0.49 29.83 -5.09
C GLN A 312 -0.36 31.07 -5.39
N HIS A 313 -0.75 31.83 -4.36
CA HIS A 313 -1.67 32.97 -4.50
C HIS A 313 -0.97 34.34 -4.51
N GLY A 314 0.36 34.37 -4.37
CA GLY A 314 1.12 35.62 -4.38
C GLY A 314 1.00 36.38 -3.06
N GLU A 315 0.82 37.70 -3.12
CA GLU A 315 0.67 38.54 -1.93
C GLU A 315 -0.68 38.26 -1.24
N VAL A 316 -0.63 37.91 0.05
CA VAL A 316 -1.81 37.59 0.86
C VAL A 316 -1.66 38.14 2.28
N ASP A 317 -2.77 38.53 2.88
CA ASP A 317 -2.85 38.83 4.32
C ASP A 317 -2.87 37.52 5.09
N GLY A 318 -1.72 37.13 5.64
CA GLY A 318 -1.56 35.85 6.34
C GLY A 318 -2.31 35.79 7.66
N GLU A 319 -2.93 34.65 7.94
CA GLU A 319 -3.56 34.35 9.23
C GLU A 319 -2.53 33.75 10.17
N ASP A 320 -2.39 34.32 11.37
CA ASP A 320 -1.45 33.86 12.38
C ASP A 320 -1.87 32.47 12.90
N ASP A 321 -0.90 31.57 13.03
CA ASP A 321 -1.06 30.20 13.52
C ASP A 321 0.17 29.79 14.35
N LEU A 322 0.01 28.74 15.16
CA LEU A 322 1.08 28.12 15.92
C LEU A 322 1.36 26.71 15.42
N ARG A 323 2.64 26.37 15.29
CA ARG A 323 3.06 25.03 14.89
C ARG A 323 4.42 24.70 15.48
N VAL A 324 4.67 23.43 15.81
CA VAL A 324 6.03 22.93 16.05
C VAL A 324 6.39 21.89 15.01
N LYS A 325 7.63 21.95 14.52
CA LYS A 325 8.29 20.89 13.75
C LYS A 325 9.49 20.39 14.54
N ALA A 326 9.31 19.32 15.30
CA ALA A 326 10.35 18.73 16.12
C ALA A 326 10.94 17.48 15.45
N ILE A 327 12.26 17.30 15.49
CA ILE A 327 12.92 16.08 15.02
C ILE A 327 13.02 15.11 16.18
N LEU A 328 12.28 14.01 16.07
CA LEU A 328 12.24 12.92 17.03
C LEU A 328 13.17 11.80 16.56
N ASP A 329 14.00 11.30 17.47
CA ASP A 329 14.98 10.23 17.24
C ASP A 329 14.93 9.22 18.38
N ASP A 330 14.84 7.93 18.06
CA ASP A 330 14.81 6.82 19.03
C ASP A 330 16.09 5.96 18.97
N GLY A 331 17.10 6.41 18.23
CA GLY A 331 18.33 5.69 17.91
C GLY A 331 18.21 4.74 16.71
N THR A 332 17.01 4.50 16.19
CA THR A 332 16.75 3.55 15.10
C THR A 332 16.55 4.26 13.76
N ALA A 333 15.87 5.41 13.79
CA ALA A 333 15.64 6.34 12.68
C ALA A 333 15.19 7.71 13.22
N THR A 334 14.83 8.64 12.31
CA THR A 334 14.29 9.96 12.68
C THR A 334 12.97 10.25 11.97
N VAL A 335 12.11 11.02 12.62
CA VAL A 335 10.85 11.54 12.06
C VAL A 335 10.66 13.00 12.43
N THR A 336 10.02 13.78 11.56
CA THR A 336 9.57 15.13 11.91
C THR A 336 8.19 15.06 12.55
N ALA A 337 8.10 15.22 13.87
CA ALA A 337 6.84 15.40 14.58
C ALA A 337 6.30 16.81 14.33
N ILE A 338 5.09 16.89 13.78
CA ILE A 338 4.37 18.13 13.49
C ILE A 338 3.26 18.28 14.51
N LEU A 339 3.38 19.32 15.36
CA LEU A 339 2.37 19.63 16.37
C LEU A 339 1.52 20.77 15.83
N GLY A 340 0.21 20.54 15.75
CA GLY A 340 -0.78 21.58 15.43
C GLY A 340 -0.87 22.66 16.50
N SER A 341 -1.77 23.62 16.31
CA SER A 341 -1.92 24.80 17.17
C SER A 341 -2.16 24.40 18.63
N ASP A 342 -3.13 23.53 18.90
CA ASP A 342 -3.49 23.10 20.27
C ASP A 342 -2.33 22.45 21.04
N LEU A 343 -1.54 21.61 20.38
CA LEU A 343 -0.36 20.97 20.99
C LEU A 343 0.79 21.96 21.13
N THR A 344 0.93 22.89 20.18
CA THR A 344 1.94 23.95 20.23
C THR A 344 1.67 24.91 21.38
N GLU A 345 0.40 25.29 21.61
CA GLU A 345 0.02 26.14 22.74
C GLU A 345 0.36 25.48 24.09
N GLN A 346 0.14 24.17 24.21
CA GLN A 346 0.50 23.41 25.42
C GLN A 346 2.01 23.40 25.68
N VAL A 347 2.82 23.19 24.63
CA VAL A 347 4.28 23.21 24.74
C VAL A 347 4.81 24.62 25.01
N TYR A 348 4.27 25.62 24.31
CA TYR A 348 4.67 27.02 24.47
C TYR A 348 4.22 27.61 25.82
N GLY A 349 3.12 27.10 26.39
CA GLY A 349 2.54 27.59 27.64
C GLY A 349 1.67 28.83 27.48
N GLY A 350 1.19 29.11 26.26
CA GLY A 350 0.38 30.29 25.92
C GLY A 350 -0.31 30.14 24.57
N GLY A 351 -1.27 31.03 24.29
CA GLY A 351 -2.02 31.03 23.03
C GLY A 351 -1.37 31.87 21.92
N ILE A 352 -2.04 31.95 20.77
CA ILE A 352 -1.64 32.84 19.65
C ILE A 352 -1.45 34.29 20.10
N GLU A 353 -2.30 34.81 20.99
CA GLU A 353 -2.21 36.19 21.48
C GLU A 353 -0.91 36.44 22.26
N ASP A 354 -0.54 35.52 23.16
CA ASP A 354 0.69 35.58 23.94
C ASP A 354 1.92 35.51 23.03
N ALA A 355 1.90 34.62 22.03
CA ALA A 355 2.96 34.50 21.04
C ALA A 355 3.13 35.78 20.21
N ARG A 356 2.02 36.43 19.82
CA ARG A 356 2.04 37.72 19.10
C ARG A 356 2.58 38.85 19.96
N GLU A 357 2.24 38.88 21.24
CA GLU A 357 2.79 39.85 22.20
C GLU A 357 4.30 39.65 22.35
N GLN A 358 4.75 38.42 22.60
CA GLN A 358 6.18 38.10 22.71
C GLN A 358 6.97 38.49 21.46
N ALA A 359 6.45 38.13 20.27
CA ALA A 359 7.09 38.48 19.01
C ALA A 359 7.16 40.00 18.77
N ARG A 360 6.13 40.73 19.17
CA ARG A 360 6.08 42.20 19.06
C ARG A 360 7.11 42.86 19.99
N ASP A 361 7.20 42.39 21.23
CA ASP A 361 8.11 42.93 22.24
C ASP A 361 9.58 42.67 21.88
N ALA A 362 9.87 41.50 21.32
CA ALA A 362 11.19 41.14 20.80
C ALA A 362 11.51 41.78 19.44
N MET A 363 10.50 42.30 18.73
CA MET A 363 10.57 42.69 17.32
C MET A 363 11.07 41.55 16.40
N ASP A 364 10.79 40.31 16.79
CA ASP A 364 11.26 39.09 16.13
C ASP A 364 10.26 37.96 16.36
N GLN A 365 9.78 37.32 15.28
CA GLN A 365 8.85 36.19 15.37
C GLN A 365 9.56 34.90 15.79
N GLU A 366 10.87 34.79 15.59
CA GLU A 366 11.64 33.59 15.92
C GLU A 366 11.74 33.36 17.44
N VAL A 367 11.51 34.39 18.26
CA VAL A 367 11.56 34.29 19.74
C VAL A 367 10.60 33.23 20.30
N VAL A 368 9.45 33.03 19.64
CA VAL A 368 8.45 32.03 20.02
C VAL A 368 9.03 30.63 19.77
N ALA A 369 9.66 30.41 18.61
CA ALA A 369 10.33 29.16 18.28
C ALA A 369 11.52 28.88 19.22
N ASP A 370 12.29 29.91 19.59
CA ASP A 370 13.40 29.76 20.55
C ASP A 370 12.92 29.39 21.95
N THR A 371 11.78 29.93 22.39
CA THR A 371 11.15 29.55 23.66
C THR A 371 10.75 28.08 23.65
N ILE A 372 10.06 27.64 22.59
CA ILE A 372 9.69 26.23 22.39
C ILE A 372 10.93 25.33 22.32
N ARG A 373 11.98 25.77 21.61
CA ARG A 373 13.25 25.04 21.48
C ARG A 373 13.92 24.82 22.82
N ALA A 374 13.93 25.83 23.70
CA ALA A 374 14.54 25.74 25.02
C ALA A 374 13.81 24.74 25.93
N GLU A 375 12.51 24.53 25.74
CA GLU A 375 11.72 23.56 26.47
C GLU A 375 11.87 22.13 25.91
N LEU A 376 11.82 21.97 24.58
CA LEU A 376 11.74 20.65 23.96
C LEU A 376 13.08 19.96 23.74
N VAL A 377 14.11 20.69 23.29
CA VAL A 377 15.33 20.06 22.78
C VAL A 377 16.09 19.35 23.91
N GLY A 378 16.43 18.08 23.67
CA GLY A 378 17.10 17.19 24.62
C GLY A 378 16.15 16.44 25.55
N GLY A 379 14.85 16.78 25.57
CA GLY A 379 13.83 15.99 26.26
C GLY A 379 13.46 14.72 25.50
N GLU A 380 12.93 13.73 26.22
CA GLU A 380 12.32 12.54 25.64
C GLU A 380 10.80 12.64 25.72
N TYR A 381 10.13 12.28 24.63
CA TYR A 381 8.69 12.45 24.48
C TYR A 381 8.06 11.22 23.86
N VAL A 382 6.80 11.01 24.21
CA VAL A 382 5.90 10.07 23.54
C VAL A 382 4.95 10.87 22.66
N VAL A 383 4.93 10.56 21.37
CA VAL A 383 4.16 11.26 20.35
C VAL A 383 3.23 10.27 19.68
N ARG A 384 1.92 10.54 19.76
CA ARG A 384 0.88 9.76 19.06
C ARG A 384 0.44 10.53 17.81
N GLY A 385 0.26 9.85 16.70
CA GLY A 385 -0.17 10.50 15.47
C GLY A 385 -0.26 9.59 14.25
N HIS A 386 -0.31 10.22 13.08
CA HIS A 386 -0.29 9.54 11.79
C HIS A 386 1.04 9.82 11.10
N LEU A 387 1.79 8.77 10.80
CA LEU A 387 3.08 8.84 10.14
C LEU A 387 2.90 8.65 8.64
N SER A 388 3.42 9.59 7.85
CA SER A 388 3.54 9.47 6.40
C SER A 388 5.01 9.52 5.99
N VAL A 389 5.36 8.78 4.93
CA VAL A 389 6.70 8.81 4.34
C VAL A 389 6.57 9.24 2.88
N ASP A 390 7.26 10.31 2.53
CA ASP A 390 7.32 10.81 1.16
C ASP A 390 8.79 11.06 0.73
N GLU A 391 8.96 11.66 -0.45
CA GLU A 391 10.29 12.01 -0.99
C GLU A 391 11.08 13.01 -0.11
N TYR A 392 10.42 13.71 0.81
CA TYR A 392 11.01 14.68 1.74
C TYR A 392 11.30 14.10 3.12
N GLY A 393 10.93 12.84 3.36
CA GLY A 393 11.19 12.08 4.58
C GLY A 393 9.93 11.71 5.35
N ALA A 394 10.12 11.25 6.59
CA ALA A 394 9.02 10.84 7.45
C ALA A 394 8.46 12.03 8.26
N ASN A 395 7.14 12.20 8.22
CA ASN A 395 6.41 13.20 8.99
C ASN A 395 5.36 12.52 9.86
N LEU A 396 5.31 12.87 11.13
CA LEU A 396 4.28 12.41 12.08
C LEU A 396 3.38 13.59 12.42
N GLU A 397 2.17 13.60 11.89
CA GLU A 397 1.13 14.56 12.28
C GLU A 397 0.59 14.16 13.65
N ALA A 398 0.99 14.91 14.68
CA ALA A 398 0.76 14.55 16.07
C ALA A 398 -0.68 14.88 16.51
N THR A 399 -1.34 13.91 17.14
CA THR A 399 -2.63 14.04 17.81
C THR A 399 -2.47 14.10 19.33
N ALA A 400 -1.37 13.57 19.87
CA ALA A 400 -0.97 13.77 21.26
C ALA A 400 0.55 13.87 21.39
N PHE A 401 1.00 14.66 22.36
CA PHE A 401 2.41 14.88 22.65
C PHE A 401 2.58 15.03 24.17
N ARG A 402 3.42 14.19 24.78
CA ARG A 402 3.69 14.22 26.23
C ARG A 402 5.14 13.89 26.53
N PRO A 403 5.72 14.39 27.64
CA PRO A 403 6.99 13.88 28.14
C PRO A 403 6.95 12.36 28.34
N ALA A 404 8.07 11.71 28.08
CA ALA A 404 8.25 10.33 28.48
C ALA A 404 8.51 10.27 29.99
N ASP A 405 7.67 9.54 30.72
CA ASP A 405 7.74 9.39 32.18
C ASP A 405 8.29 8.02 32.58
N ASP A 406 8.89 7.29 31.65
CA ASP A 406 9.42 5.96 31.94
C ASP A 406 10.60 6.05 32.91
N ASP A 407 10.60 5.19 33.93
CA ASP A 407 11.71 5.10 34.88
C ASP A 407 12.98 4.69 34.13
N PRO A 408 14.03 5.54 34.10
CA PRO A 408 15.28 5.21 33.42
C PRO A 408 15.91 3.90 33.92
N ALA A 409 15.69 3.54 35.20
CA ALA A 409 16.18 2.28 35.75
C ALA A 409 15.43 1.07 35.17
N ALA A 410 14.11 1.18 34.97
CA ALA A 410 13.31 0.13 34.37
C ALA A 410 13.71 -0.09 32.90
N ARG A 411 13.91 0.99 32.14
CA ARG A 411 14.39 0.92 30.75
C ARG A 411 15.77 0.30 30.64
N ALA A 412 16.71 0.70 31.49
CA ALA A 412 18.04 0.10 31.52
C ALA A 412 17.99 -1.40 31.84
N ALA A 413 17.09 -1.82 32.74
CA ALA A 413 16.90 -3.23 33.07
C ALA A 413 16.30 -4.04 31.89
N ALA A 414 15.31 -3.47 31.20
CA ALA A 414 14.72 -4.09 30.00
C ALA A 414 15.76 -4.27 28.89
N PHE A 415 16.53 -3.23 28.60
CA PHE A 415 17.60 -3.28 27.61
C PHE A 415 18.67 -4.33 27.97
N LEU A 416 19.09 -4.41 29.23
CA LEU A 416 20.03 -5.44 29.67
C LEU A 416 19.48 -6.85 29.48
N ALA A 417 18.19 -7.06 29.76
CA ALA A 417 17.54 -8.36 29.59
C ALA A 417 17.50 -8.80 28.12
N GLU A 418 17.32 -7.87 27.17
CA GLU A 418 17.37 -8.17 25.73
C GLU A 418 18.78 -8.51 25.25
N VAL A 419 19.81 -7.82 25.76
CA VAL A 419 21.20 -8.10 25.40
C VAL A 419 21.69 -9.45 25.95
N ASP A 420 21.15 -9.88 27.09
CA ASP A 420 21.49 -11.15 27.74
C ASP A 420 20.70 -12.36 27.19
N ALA A 421 19.65 -12.13 26.38
CA ALA A 421 18.83 -13.15 25.73
C ALA A 421 19.41 -13.61 24.39
#